data_AF-A0A7I7XS77-F1
#
_entry.id   AF-A0A7I7XS77-F1
#
_cell.length_a   1.000
_cell.length_b   1.000
_cell.length_c   1.000
_cell.angle_alpha   90.00
_cell.angle_beta   90.00
_cell.angle_gamma   90.00
#
_symmetry.space_group_name_H-M   'P 1'
#
loop_
_entity.id
_entity.type
_entity.pdbx_description
1 polymer ?
#
loop_
_entity_poly.entity_id
_entity_poly.type
_entity_poly.pdbx_seq_one_letter_code
_entity_poly.pdbx_strand_id
1 'polypeptide(L)'
;MADNRLSEKFDALAERTKESASRLKASAGHEKAELKADAAAARERAASAAEHVKEKADDTGERISSQWVELRSQWKAHIDKVRSNIAQKKEEHDAKAAERHAEDAEAYALAAIWFADSAVEEAAAACLDAATARAEADALNS
;
A
#
# COMPACT_ATOMS: atom_id res chain seq x y z
N MET A 1 -12.48 -23.80 -7.99
CA MET A 1 -12.27 -22.63 -8.89
C MET A 1 -12.22 -21.28 -8.17
N ALA A 2 -12.47 -21.19 -6.85
CA ALA A 2 -12.23 -19.94 -6.08
C ALA A 2 -10.73 -19.70 -5.81
N ASP A 3 -9.97 -20.78 -5.60
CA ASP A 3 -8.53 -20.75 -5.29
C ASP A 3 -7.68 -20.06 -6.38
N ASN A 4 -7.99 -20.33 -7.65
CA ASN A 4 -7.25 -19.76 -8.78
C ASN A 4 -7.38 -18.23 -8.83
N ARG A 5 -8.54 -17.68 -8.41
CA ARG A 5 -8.79 -16.24 -8.46
C ARG A 5 -8.05 -15.49 -7.34
N LEU A 6 -7.88 -16.09 -6.17
CA LEU A 6 -7.09 -15.51 -5.08
C LEU A 6 -5.60 -15.52 -5.44
N SER A 7 -5.10 -16.64 -5.95
CA SER A 7 -3.72 -16.75 -6.46
C SER A 7 -3.43 -15.70 -7.53
N GLU A 8 -4.28 -15.58 -8.56
CA GLU A 8 -4.13 -14.58 -9.63
C GLU A 8 -4.10 -13.14 -9.09
N LYS A 9 -4.89 -12.83 -8.05
CA LYS A 9 -4.89 -11.49 -7.43
C LYS A 9 -3.62 -11.24 -6.61
N PHE A 10 -3.11 -12.26 -5.94
CA PHE A 10 -1.87 -12.17 -5.17
C PHE A 10 -0.66 -12.07 -6.10
N ASP A 11 -0.63 -12.81 -7.21
CA ASP A 11 0.41 -12.69 -8.25
C ASP A 11 0.43 -11.28 -8.86
N ALA A 12 -0.75 -10.72 -9.16
CA ALA A 12 -0.86 -9.34 -9.63
C ALA A 12 -0.38 -8.32 -8.57
N LEU A 13 -0.50 -8.61 -7.27
CA LEU A 13 0.07 -7.79 -6.21
C LEU A 13 1.61 -7.87 -6.21
N ALA A 14 2.17 -9.08 -6.31
CA ALA A 14 3.61 -9.30 -6.37
C ALA A 14 4.26 -8.55 -7.54
N GLU A 15 3.68 -8.63 -8.73
CA GLU A 15 4.18 -7.92 -9.91
C GLU A 15 4.11 -6.40 -9.75
N ARG A 16 3.04 -5.84 -9.16
CA ARG A 16 2.96 -4.40 -8.87
C ARG A 16 4.03 -3.94 -7.88
N THR A 17 4.32 -4.75 -6.86
CA THR A 17 5.39 -4.47 -5.88
C THR A 17 6.75 -4.47 -6.57
N LYS A 18 7.01 -5.45 -7.44
CA LYS A 18 8.24 -5.56 -8.23
C LYS A 18 8.43 -4.40 -9.21
N GLU A 19 7.36 -3.97 -9.88
CA GLU A 19 7.37 -2.81 -10.77
C GLU A 19 7.69 -1.52 -10.00
N SER A 20 7.10 -1.34 -8.83
CA SER A 20 7.36 -0.19 -7.95
C SER A 20 8.81 -0.16 -7.46
N ALA A 21 9.36 -1.32 -7.07
CA ALA A 21 10.78 -1.44 -6.70
C ALA A 21 11.71 -1.13 -7.88
N SER A 22 11.36 -1.56 -9.09
CA SER A 22 12.14 -1.29 -10.31
C SER A 22 12.17 0.21 -10.63
N ARG A 23 11.04 0.91 -10.48
CA ARG A 23 10.97 2.38 -10.65
C ARG A 23 11.82 3.12 -9.61
N LEU A 24 11.80 2.70 -8.34
CA LEU A 24 12.65 3.28 -7.31
C LEU A 24 14.14 3.09 -7.63
N LYS A 25 14.53 1.90 -8.10
CA LYS A 25 15.90 1.66 -8.56
C LYS A 25 16.28 2.53 -9.76
N ALA A 26 15.35 2.74 -10.70
CA ALA A 26 15.58 3.62 -11.84
C ALA A 26 15.78 5.09 -11.43
N SER A 27 15.10 5.56 -10.38
CA SER A 27 15.31 6.90 -9.83
C SER A 27 16.67 7.10 -9.13
N ALA A 28 17.45 6.03 -8.92
CA ALA A 28 18.78 6.13 -8.35
C ALA A 28 19.71 6.83 -9.34
N GLY A 29 20.05 8.09 -9.06
CA GLY A 29 20.88 8.94 -9.93
C GLY A 29 20.12 10.08 -10.60
N HIS A 30 18.80 10.16 -10.42
CA HIS A 30 18.00 11.29 -10.88
C HIS A 30 18.35 12.58 -10.12
N GLU A 31 18.28 13.72 -10.81
CA GLU A 31 18.48 15.03 -10.19
C GLU A 31 17.24 15.46 -9.37
N LYS A 32 17.39 16.48 -8.53
CA LYS A 32 16.32 16.96 -7.61
C LYS A 32 14.98 17.25 -8.31
N ALA A 33 15.00 17.77 -9.53
CA ALA A 33 13.79 18.07 -10.28
C ALA A 33 13.07 16.79 -10.74
N GLU A 34 13.83 15.81 -11.21
CA GLU A 34 13.35 14.50 -11.63
C GLU A 34 12.81 13.70 -10.45
N LEU A 35 13.54 13.67 -9.32
CA LEU A 35 13.08 13.03 -8.07
C LEU A 35 11.75 13.62 -7.56
N LYS A 36 11.51 14.92 -7.75
CA LYS A 36 10.22 15.54 -7.43
C LYS A 36 9.10 15.04 -8.35
N ALA A 37 9.38 14.87 -9.64
CA ALA A 37 8.43 14.35 -10.60
C ALA A 37 8.10 12.88 -10.32
N ASP A 38 9.12 12.05 -10.05
CA ASP A 38 8.93 10.65 -9.66
C ASP A 38 8.08 10.51 -8.41
N ALA A 39 8.33 11.35 -7.40
CA ALA A 39 7.56 11.38 -6.16
C ALA A 39 6.10 11.83 -6.40
N ALA A 40 5.84 12.75 -7.33
CA ALA A 40 4.48 13.15 -7.70
C ALA A 40 3.74 12.00 -8.40
N ALA A 41 4.36 11.36 -9.39
CA ALA A 41 3.78 10.22 -10.10
C ALA A 41 3.54 9.02 -9.16
N ALA A 42 4.43 8.79 -8.19
CA ALA A 42 4.23 7.76 -7.17
C ALA A 42 3.02 8.07 -6.26
N ARG A 43 2.80 9.34 -5.89
CA ARG A 43 1.63 9.76 -5.11
C ARG A 43 0.33 9.56 -5.87
N GLU A 44 0.31 9.89 -7.16
CA GLU A 44 -0.87 9.71 -8.02
C GLU A 44 -1.23 8.23 -8.16
N ARG A 45 -0.24 7.37 -8.42
CA ARG A 45 -0.43 5.91 -8.45
C ARG A 45 -0.96 5.37 -7.12
N ALA A 46 -0.43 5.86 -5.99
CA ALA A 46 -0.91 5.48 -4.67
C ALA A 46 -2.37 5.92 -4.41
N ALA A 47 -2.77 7.11 -4.90
CA ALA A 47 -4.15 7.58 -4.80
C ALA A 47 -5.09 6.72 -5.64
N SER A 48 -4.73 6.43 -6.89
CA SER A 48 -5.51 5.57 -7.78
C SER A 48 -5.66 4.15 -7.22
N ALA A 49 -4.59 3.56 -6.64
CA ALA A 49 -4.67 2.27 -5.99
C ALA A 49 -5.64 2.26 -4.79
N ALA A 50 -5.67 3.33 -4.00
CA ALA A 50 -6.59 3.47 -2.87
C ALA A 50 -8.07 3.63 -3.31
N GLU A 51 -8.32 4.29 -4.45
CA GLU A 51 -9.65 4.39 -5.05
C GLU A 51 -10.13 3.05 -5.62
N HIS A 52 -9.25 2.31 -6.28
CA HIS A 52 -9.57 1.00 -6.86
C HIS A 52 -9.96 -0.04 -5.80
N VAL A 53 -9.35 0.04 -4.60
CA VAL A 53 -9.75 -0.77 -3.43
C VAL A 53 -11.14 -0.37 -2.92
N LYS A 54 -11.49 0.92 -2.98
CA LYS A 54 -12.82 1.42 -2.56
C LYS A 54 -13.92 0.93 -3.52
N GLU A 55 -13.72 1.11 -4.83
CA GLU A 55 -14.70 0.65 -5.83
C GLU A 55 -14.92 -0.85 -5.75
N LYS A 56 -13.85 -1.65 -5.65
CA LYS A 56 -14.00 -3.11 -5.57
C LYS A 56 -14.70 -3.56 -4.29
N ALA A 57 -14.47 -2.89 -3.16
CA ALA A 57 -15.18 -3.18 -1.92
C ALA A 57 -16.70 -2.93 -2.02
N ASP A 58 -17.09 -1.85 -2.71
CA ASP A 58 -18.50 -1.50 -2.93
C ASP A 58 -19.17 -2.44 -3.97
N ASP A 59 -18.43 -2.89 -4.99
CA ASP A 59 -18.91 -3.67 -6.14
C ASP A 59 -19.06 -5.19 -5.84
N THR A 60 -18.28 -5.76 -4.91
CA THR A 60 -18.38 -7.21 -4.61
C THR A 60 -19.59 -7.62 -3.79
N GLY A 61 -20.31 -6.71 -3.13
CA GLY A 61 -21.45 -7.07 -2.26
C GLY A 61 -21.13 -8.06 -1.13
N GLU A 62 -19.85 -8.43 -0.97
CA GLU A 62 -19.35 -9.23 0.13
C GLU A 62 -19.58 -8.42 1.41
N ARG A 63 -20.03 -9.09 2.47
CA ARG A 63 -20.02 -8.50 3.82
C ARG A 63 -18.57 -8.26 4.22
N ILE A 64 -17.98 -7.23 3.66
CA ILE A 64 -16.78 -6.62 4.20
C ILE A 64 -17.21 -6.10 5.56
N SER A 65 -16.63 -6.66 6.63
CA SER A 65 -16.99 -6.25 7.97
C SER A 65 -16.80 -4.74 8.10
N SER A 66 -17.68 -4.07 8.85
CA SER A 66 -17.53 -2.65 9.15
C SER A 66 -16.15 -2.33 9.74
N GLN A 67 -15.54 -3.30 10.43
CA GLN A 67 -14.18 -3.25 10.97
C GLN A 67 -13.11 -3.08 9.87
N TRP A 68 -13.23 -3.75 8.72
CA TRP A 68 -12.28 -3.57 7.61
C TRP A 68 -12.39 -2.18 6.98
N VAL A 69 -13.63 -1.67 6.82
CA VAL A 69 -13.86 -0.32 6.29
C VAL A 69 -13.27 0.73 7.22
N GLU A 70 -13.43 0.55 8.54
CA GLU A 70 -12.86 1.42 9.56
C GLU A 70 -11.33 1.38 9.55
N LEU A 71 -10.72 0.20 9.53
CA LEU A 71 -9.26 0.03 9.46
C LEU A 71 -8.68 0.74 8.23
N ARG A 72 -9.33 0.62 7.07
CA ARG A 72 -8.93 1.33 5.83
C ARG A 72 -9.02 2.85 5.97
N SER A 73 -10.06 3.36 6.63
CA SER A 73 -10.24 4.79 6.86
C SER A 73 -9.15 5.35 7.78
N GLN A 74 -8.86 4.63 8.87
CA GLN A 74 -7.80 4.99 9.81
C GLN A 74 -6.41 4.97 9.14
N TRP A 75 -6.15 3.96 8.30
CA TRP A 75 -4.93 3.86 7.50
C TRP A 75 -4.77 5.05 6.55
N LYS A 76 -5.82 5.41 5.81
CA LYS A 76 -5.81 6.59 4.92
C LYS A 76 -5.56 7.88 5.70
N ALA A 77 -6.24 8.09 6.82
CA ALA A 77 -6.06 9.27 7.66
C ALA A 77 -4.62 9.37 8.21
N HIS A 78 -4.01 8.24 8.59
CA HIS A 78 -2.63 8.18 9.03
C HIS A 78 -1.65 8.59 7.92
N ILE A 79 -1.81 8.03 6.71
CA ILE A 79 -1.01 8.40 5.54
C ILE A 79 -1.14 9.90 5.23
N ASP A 80 -2.37 10.43 5.21
CA ASP A 80 -2.62 11.83 4.87
C ASP A 80 -2.01 12.78 5.92
N LYS A 81 -2.06 12.41 7.21
CA LYS A 81 -1.41 13.15 8.30
C LYS A 81 0.11 13.21 8.13
N VAL A 82 0.76 12.07 7.85
CA VAL A 82 2.22 12.06 7.69
C VAL A 82 2.64 12.85 6.45
N ARG A 83 1.90 12.75 5.35
CA ARG A 83 2.14 13.56 4.14
C ARG A 83 2.04 15.06 4.41
N SER A 84 1.06 15.49 5.21
CA SER A 84 0.93 16.89 5.62
C SER A 84 2.13 17.36 6.46
N ASN A 85 2.60 16.53 7.40
CA ASN A 85 3.75 16.86 8.24
C ASN A 85 5.04 17.01 7.42
N ILE A 86 5.25 16.12 6.44
CA ILE A 86 6.36 16.19 5.50
C ILE A 86 6.25 17.48 4.66
N ALA A 87 5.07 17.81 4.14
CA ALA A 87 4.88 19.02 3.34
C ALA A 87 5.14 20.32 4.14
N GLN A 88 4.70 20.37 5.41
CA GLN A 88 4.81 21.55 6.27
C GLN A 88 6.26 21.86 6.69
N LYS A 89 7.09 20.84 6.94
CA LYS A 89 8.52 21.02 7.28
C LYS A 89 9.39 21.51 6.12
N LYS A 90 8.89 21.43 4.89
CA LYS A 90 9.60 21.89 3.68
C LYS A 90 9.71 23.41 3.57
N GLU A 91 8.93 24.17 4.35
CA GLU A 91 8.95 25.64 4.37
C GLU A 91 10.03 26.22 5.29
N GLU A 92 10.73 25.39 6.07
CA GLU A 92 11.84 25.85 6.91
C GLU A 92 13.12 26.00 6.08
N HIS A 93 13.63 27.23 5.98
CA HIS A 93 14.77 27.59 5.12
C HIS A 93 16.16 27.34 5.76
N ASP A 94 16.24 26.70 6.92
CA ASP A 94 17.50 26.39 7.62
C ASP A 94 18.08 25.04 7.16
N ALA A 95 19.40 24.95 7.03
CA ALA A 95 20.07 23.73 6.57
C ALA A 95 19.84 22.54 7.53
N LYS A 96 19.81 22.80 8.84
CA LYS A 96 19.48 21.77 9.84
C LYS A 96 18.02 21.32 9.77
N ALA A 97 17.13 22.24 9.40
CA ALA A 97 15.73 21.89 9.16
C ALA A 97 15.57 21.02 7.92
N ALA A 98 16.30 21.33 6.84
CA ALA A 98 16.31 20.51 5.62
C ALA A 98 16.88 19.10 5.86
N GLU A 99 17.94 18.97 6.67
CA GLU A 99 18.51 17.68 7.08
C GLU A 99 17.52 16.85 7.91
N ARG A 100 16.95 17.43 8.97
CA ARG A 100 15.91 16.77 9.79
C ARG A 100 14.69 16.37 8.96
N HIS A 101 14.31 17.20 7.99
CA HIS A 101 13.23 16.88 7.08
C HIS A 101 13.54 15.66 6.20
N ALA A 102 14.79 15.53 5.73
CA ALA A 102 15.22 14.35 4.99
C ALA A 102 15.19 13.09 5.87
N GLU A 103 15.75 13.17 7.09
CA GLU A 103 15.72 12.06 8.07
C GLU A 103 14.29 11.61 8.39
N ASP A 104 13.37 12.55 8.63
CA ASP A 104 11.95 12.25 8.87
C ASP A 104 11.30 11.57 7.65
N ALA A 105 11.62 12.02 6.44
CA ALA A 105 11.10 11.45 5.21
C ALA A 105 11.62 10.01 4.98
N GLU A 106 12.89 9.75 5.28
CA GLU A 106 13.51 8.42 5.22
C GLU A 106 12.92 7.49 6.28
N ALA A 107 12.78 7.95 7.52
CA ALA A 107 12.15 7.18 8.60
C ALA A 107 10.69 6.82 8.27
N TYR A 108 9.95 7.75 7.67
CA TYR A 108 8.60 7.46 7.18
C TYR A 108 8.60 6.43 6.05
N ALA A 109 9.52 6.54 5.09
CA ALA A 109 9.62 5.57 3.99
C ALA A 109 9.87 4.15 4.53
N LEU A 110 10.74 4.00 5.53
CA LEU A 110 10.97 2.71 6.20
C LEU A 110 9.72 2.19 6.92
N ALA A 111 9.03 3.03 7.69
CA ALA A 111 7.80 2.65 8.36
C ALA A 111 6.71 2.20 7.37
N ALA A 112 6.60 2.88 6.22
CA ALA A 112 5.67 2.50 5.16
C ALA A 112 6.03 1.15 4.52
N ILE A 113 7.33 0.84 4.37
CA ILE A 113 7.80 -0.46 3.88
C ILE A 113 7.42 -1.57 4.87
N TRP A 114 7.69 -1.40 6.17
CA TRP A 114 7.35 -2.40 7.18
C TRP A 114 5.85 -2.67 7.27
N PHE A 115 5.04 -1.62 7.14
CA PHE A 115 3.60 -1.82 7.08
C PHE A 115 3.18 -2.59 5.82
N ALA A 116 3.71 -2.22 4.64
CA ALA A 116 3.38 -2.90 3.40
C ALA A 116 3.77 -4.39 3.45
N ASP A 117 4.93 -4.71 4.02
CA ASP A 117 5.39 -6.08 4.28
C ASP A 117 4.39 -6.85 5.14
N SER A 118 4.00 -6.28 6.29
CA SER A 118 3.01 -6.88 7.19
C SER A 118 1.65 -7.10 6.50
N ALA A 119 1.20 -6.15 5.67
CA ALA A 119 -0.06 -6.24 4.96
C ALA A 119 -0.05 -7.31 3.85
N VAL A 120 1.10 -7.54 3.20
CA VAL A 120 1.26 -8.61 2.20
C VAL A 120 1.17 -9.98 2.86
N GLU A 121 1.85 -10.17 3.99
CA GLU A 121 1.80 -11.44 4.75
C GLU A 121 0.39 -11.74 5.28
N GLU A 122 -0.30 -10.75 5.84
CA GLU A 122 -1.69 -10.91 6.29
C GLU A 122 -2.63 -11.28 5.13
N ALA A 123 -2.45 -10.66 3.95
CA ALA A 123 -3.24 -11.01 2.77
C ALA A 123 -2.98 -12.44 2.30
N ALA A 124 -1.75 -12.95 2.42
CA ALA A 124 -1.42 -14.35 2.11
C ALA A 124 -2.11 -15.30 3.09
N ALA A 125 -2.06 -15.00 4.39
CA ALA A 125 -2.74 -15.77 5.43
C ALA A 125 -4.25 -15.84 5.18
N ALA A 126 -4.90 -14.70 4.90
CA ALA A 126 -6.32 -14.64 4.59
C ALA A 126 -6.71 -15.46 3.34
N CYS A 127 -5.84 -15.51 2.31
CA CYS A 127 -6.07 -16.36 1.14
C CYS A 127 -6.04 -17.85 1.51
N LEU A 128 -5.08 -18.27 2.34
CA LEU A 128 -4.98 -19.65 2.81
C LEU A 128 -6.15 -20.04 3.71
N ASP A 129 -6.60 -19.15 4.59
CA ASP A 129 -7.79 -19.37 5.41
C ASP A 129 -9.06 -19.54 4.56
N ALA A 130 -9.22 -18.72 3.52
CA ALA A 130 -10.34 -18.85 2.59
C ALA A 130 -10.31 -20.17 1.79
N ALA A 131 -9.12 -20.60 1.35
CA ALA A 131 -8.93 -21.89 0.68
C ALA A 131 -9.27 -23.06 1.61
N THR A 132 -8.82 -22.99 2.86
CA THR A 132 -9.09 -24.00 3.90
C THR A 132 -10.58 -24.10 4.18
N ALA A 133 -11.26 -22.97 4.41
CA ALA A 133 -12.71 -22.95 4.65
C ALA A 133 -13.51 -23.52 3.47
N ARG A 134 -13.04 -23.32 2.23
CA ARG A 134 -13.66 -23.92 1.05
C ARG A 134 -13.49 -25.44 1.04
N ALA A 135 -12.28 -25.94 1.32
CA ALA A 135 -12.00 -27.37 1.39
C ALA A 135 -12.83 -28.07 2.48
N GLU A 136 -12.96 -27.44 3.65
CA GLU A 136 -13.83 -27.94 4.74
C GLU A 136 -15.30 -28.00 4.32
N ALA A 137 -15.81 -26.95 3.66
CA ALA A 137 -17.18 -26.93 3.15
C ALA A 137 -17.43 -28.03 2.11
N ASP A 138 -16.48 -28.26 1.20
CA ASP A 138 -16.60 -29.31 0.18
C ASP A 138 -16.58 -30.72 0.82
N ALA A 139 -15.78 -30.92 1.86
CA ALA A 139 -15.72 -32.17 2.62
C ALA A 139 -17.01 -32.47 3.41
N LEU A 140 -17.66 -31.44 3.99
CA LEU A 140 -18.92 -31.59 4.71
C LEU A 140 -20.14 -31.80 3.80
N ASN A 141 -20.03 -31.43 2.53
CA ASN A 141 -21.09 -31.58 1.52
C ASN A 141 -20.92 -32.85 0.65
N SER A 142 -19.92 -33.70 0.95
CA SER A 142 -19.63 -34.97 0.27
C SER A 142 -20.18 -36.16 1.06
#